data_AF-A0A2Z6SHU8-F1
#
_entry.id   AF-A0A2Z6SHU8-F1
#
_cell.length_a   1.000
_cell.length_b   1.000
_cell.length_c   1.000
_cell.angle_alpha   90.00
_cell.angle_beta   90.00
_cell.angle_gamma   90.00
#
_symmetry.space_group_name_H-M   'P 1'
#
loop_
_entity.id
_entity.type
_entity.pdbx_description
1 polymer ?
#
loop_
_entity_poly.entity_id
_entity_poly.type
_entity_poly.pdbx_seq_one_letter_code
_entity_poly.pdbx_strand_id
1 'polypeptide(L)'
;MSTSTTFSNRSTLAKNWDTDETLINFLRDLNINLDEDDFKILRKEKIDGQIFSDMTEKKFMKDGMKQGPAMKLEKQAKILKERTRACEKGKIEYFWLFPCGHKPLADTTNLQEEIIEKSAPSKSDSSAPVAKKRSISKVLDVLADIPFMQFEIEETNLLRSSIAKFSAENDKIKAENNKIKAENDKIRVENTELKARIAKLEDKQTQNELIKNLLSVSQKLLT
;
A
#
# COMPACT_ATOMS: atom_id res chain seq x y z
N MET A 1 -15.41 -10.69 -16.14
CA MET A 1 -14.49 -11.72 -15.63
C MET A 1 -13.13 -11.08 -15.50
N SER A 2 -12.77 -10.70 -14.27
CA SER A 2 -11.55 -9.97 -13.94
C SER A 2 -10.34 -10.90 -13.95
N THR A 3 -9.24 -10.49 -14.56
CA THR A 3 -7.91 -11.09 -14.33
C THR A 3 -7.00 -10.04 -13.71
N SER A 4 -7.24 -9.74 -12.43
CA SER A 4 -6.26 -9.07 -11.58
C SER A 4 -5.34 -10.14 -11.01
N THR A 5 -4.29 -10.47 -11.74
CA THR A 5 -3.26 -11.41 -11.28
C THR A 5 -2.42 -10.73 -10.21
N THR A 6 -2.77 -11.03 -8.96
CA THR A 6 -1.83 -11.40 -7.88
C THR A 6 -0.79 -10.36 -7.45
N PHE A 7 -1.23 -9.28 -6.78
CA PHE A 7 -0.43 -8.62 -5.73
C PHE A 7 -0.86 -9.17 -4.36
N SER A 8 -0.73 -10.48 -4.16
CA SER A 8 -1.14 -11.14 -2.92
C SER A 8 -0.23 -12.33 -2.66
N ASN A 9 0.92 -12.04 -2.05
CA ASN A 9 1.63 -12.87 -1.07
C ASN A 9 3.04 -12.30 -0.78
N ARG A 10 3.15 -11.07 -0.27
CA ARG A 10 4.42 -10.55 0.27
C ARG A 10 4.54 -10.68 1.80
N SER A 11 3.71 -11.49 2.43
CA SER A 11 3.70 -11.67 3.89
C SER A 11 4.05 -13.09 4.37
N THR A 12 4.75 -13.89 3.58
CA THR A 12 5.37 -15.09 4.11
C THR A 12 6.69 -14.68 4.79
N LEU A 13 6.82 -14.98 6.08
CA LEU A 13 8.06 -14.78 6.82
C LEU A 13 9.22 -15.39 6.03
N ALA A 14 10.37 -14.71 5.98
CA ALA A 14 11.57 -15.21 5.27
C ALA A 14 11.98 -16.64 5.68
N LYS A 15 11.53 -17.08 6.86
CA LYS A 15 11.68 -18.45 7.38
C LYS A 15 11.11 -19.55 6.47
N ASN A 16 10.15 -19.23 5.60
CA ASN A 16 9.46 -20.21 4.75
C ASN A 16 9.86 -20.09 3.28
N TRP A 17 10.89 -19.31 2.95
CA TRP A 17 11.29 -19.06 1.58
C TRP A 17 12.22 -20.17 1.10
N ASP A 18 11.87 -20.78 -0.01
CA ASP A 18 12.72 -21.69 -0.77
C ASP A 18 13.79 -20.91 -1.57
N THR A 19 14.89 -21.59 -1.90
CA THR A 19 16.01 -20.98 -2.63
C THR A 19 15.61 -20.57 -4.05
N ASP A 20 14.91 -21.45 -4.77
CA ASP A 20 14.78 -21.36 -6.23
C ASP A 20 13.61 -20.49 -6.69
N GLU A 21 12.45 -20.57 -6.02
CA GLU A 21 11.25 -19.85 -6.44
C GLU A 21 11.05 -18.51 -5.72
N THR A 22 11.31 -18.42 -4.41
CA THR A 22 11.00 -17.19 -3.66
C THR A 22 12.21 -16.31 -3.42
N LEU A 23 13.32 -16.85 -2.92
CA LEU A 23 14.51 -16.04 -2.60
C LEU A 23 15.14 -15.44 -3.86
N ILE A 24 15.38 -16.24 -4.90
CA ILE A 24 16.00 -15.75 -6.14
C ILE A 24 15.10 -14.73 -6.85
N ASN A 25 13.79 -14.97 -6.94
CA ASN A 25 12.87 -14.01 -7.54
C ASN A 25 12.84 -12.68 -6.77
N PHE A 26 12.83 -12.74 -5.42
CA PHE A 26 12.95 -11.55 -4.59
C PHE A 26 14.24 -10.76 -4.87
N LEU A 27 15.38 -11.44 -4.98
CA LEU A 27 16.66 -10.79 -5.26
C LEU A 27 16.74 -10.20 -6.67
N ARG A 28 16.08 -10.82 -7.67
CA ARG A 28 15.94 -10.28 -9.02
C ARG A 28 15.09 -9.01 -9.03
N ASP A 29 13.98 -9.01 -8.30
CA ASP A 29 13.08 -7.85 -8.18
C ASP A 29 13.75 -6.63 -7.54
N LEU A 30 14.72 -6.86 -6.63
CA LEU A 30 15.51 -5.79 -6.03
C LEU A 30 16.54 -5.16 -6.97
N ASN A 31 16.78 -5.75 -8.14
CA ASN A 31 17.68 -5.25 -9.18
C ASN A 31 19.08 -4.87 -8.65
N ILE A 32 19.66 -5.70 -7.76
CA ILE A 32 20.95 -5.44 -7.10
C ILE A 32 22.19 -5.72 -7.99
N ASN A 33 22.01 -5.86 -9.31
CA ASN A 33 23.05 -6.20 -10.30
C ASN A 33 23.85 -7.44 -9.89
N LEU A 34 23.14 -8.55 -9.66
CA LEU A 34 23.72 -9.89 -9.57
C LEU A 34 23.60 -10.56 -10.94
N ASP A 35 24.63 -11.32 -11.31
CA ASP A 35 24.60 -12.11 -12.54
C ASP A 35 24.06 -13.53 -12.30
N GLU A 36 23.91 -14.29 -13.38
CA GLU A 36 23.38 -15.66 -13.29
C GLU A 36 24.34 -16.60 -12.54
N ASP A 37 25.65 -16.34 -12.59
CA ASP A 37 26.64 -17.17 -11.91
C ASP A 37 26.58 -16.95 -10.39
N ASP A 38 26.33 -15.72 -9.94
CA ASP A 38 26.04 -15.41 -8.54
C ASP A 38 24.80 -16.20 -8.04
N PHE A 39 23.73 -16.26 -8.84
CA PHE A 39 22.55 -17.05 -8.49
C PHE A 39 22.82 -18.56 -8.48
N LYS A 40 23.65 -19.07 -9.38
CA LYS A 40 24.06 -20.49 -9.37
C LYS A 40 24.77 -20.88 -8.09
N ILE A 41 25.58 -19.98 -7.51
CA ILE A 41 26.23 -20.22 -6.20
C ILE A 41 25.17 -20.42 -5.10
N LEU A 42 24.15 -19.56 -5.07
CA LEU A 42 23.06 -19.67 -4.09
C LEU A 42 22.29 -21.00 -4.21
N ARG A 43 22.01 -21.42 -5.45
CA ARG A 43 21.35 -22.72 -5.73
C ARG A 43 22.23 -23.91 -5.35
N LYS A 44 23.52 -23.83 -5.66
CA LYS A 44 24.50 -24.90 -5.39
C LYS A 44 24.63 -25.16 -3.89
N GLU A 45 24.74 -24.08 -3.10
CA GLU A 45 24.82 -24.17 -1.64
C GLU A 45 23.44 -24.33 -0.97
N LYS A 46 22.36 -24.39 -1.76
CA LYS A 46 20.96 -24.54 -1.30
C LYS A 46 20.60 -23.53 -0.19
N ILE A 47 20.96 -22.27 -0.42
CA ILE A 47 20.72 -21.20 0.55
C ILE A 47 19.24 -20.83 0.51
N ASP A 48 18.47 -21.27 1.50
CA ASP A 48 17.07 -20.87 1.68
C ASP A 48 16.97 -19.47 2.33
N GLY A 49 15.76 -18.90 2.42
CA GLY A 49 15.60 -17.55 2.98
C GLY A 49 15.92 -17.45 4.47
N GLN A 50 15.84 -18.57 5.21
CA GLN A 50 16.22 -18.61 6.62
C GLN A 50 17.74 -18.54 6.76
N ILE A 51 18.47 -19.41 6.06
CA ILE A 51 19.93 -19.45 6.01
C ILE A 51 20.46 -18.11 5.50
N PHE A 52 19.85 -17.57 4.43
CA PHE A 52 20.20 -16.28 3.84
C PHE A 52 20.24 -15.16 4.89
N SER A 53 19.27 -15.11 5.81
CA SER A 53 19.21 -14.08 6.85
C SER A 53 20.39 -14.11 7.84
N ASP A 54 21.06 -15.25 7.98
CA ASP A 54 22.22 -15.47 8.84
C ASP A 54 23.56 -15.52 8.07
N MET A 55 23.52 -15.27 6.77
CA MET A 55 24.72 -15.16 5.93
C MET A 55 25.45 -13.84 6.18
N THR A 56 26.76 -13.89 5.97
CA THR A 56 27.66 -12.72 6.05
C THR A 56 28.50 -12.65 4.78
N GLU A 57 29.08 -11.49 4.51
CA GLU A 57 29.95 -11.29 3.33
C GLU A 57 31.04 -12.37 3.25
N LYS A 58 31.65 -12.70 4.39
CA LYS A 58 32.71 -13.71 4.49
C LYS A 58 32.22 -15.12 4.13
N LYS A 59 30.98 -15.48 4.49
CA LYS A 59 30.42 -16.79 4.15
C LYS A 59 30.15 -16.88 2.64
N PHE A 60 29.52 -15.86 2.06
CA PHE A 60 29.31 -15.79 0.61
C PHE A 60 30.63 -15.88 -0.16
N MET A 61 31.68 -15.20 0.32
CA MET A 61 33.00 -15.30 -0.30
C MET A 61 33.61 -16.71 -0.21
N LYS A 62 33.42 -17.40 0.92
CA LYS A 62 33.87 -18.79 1.10
C LYS A 62 33.19 -19.72 0.10
N ASP A 63 31.95 -19.42 -0.25
CA ASP A 63 31.14 -20.18 -1.20
C ASP A 63 31.50 -19.86 -2.67
N GLY A 64 32.49 -18.99 -2.89
CA GLY A 64 33.02 -18.64 -4.21
C GLY A 64 32.48 -17.33 -4.80
N MET A 65 31.70 -16.57 -4.02
CA MET A 65 31.15 -15.30 -4.47
C MET A 65 32.19 -14.18 -4.43
N LYS A 66 32.16 -13.30 -5.43
CA LYS A 66 33.04 -12.11 -5.44
C LYS A 66 32.62 -11.13 -4.34
N GLN A 67 33.57 -10.34 -3.85
CA GLN A 67 33.37 -9.39 -2.76
C GLN A 67 32.20 -8.41 -3.00
N GLY A 68 32.06 -7.89 -4.22
CA GLY A 68 30.99 -6.94 -4.57
C GLY A 68 29.58 -7.54 -4.39
N PRO A 69 29.23 -8.62 -5.11
CA PRO A 69 27.99 -9.36 -4.91
C PRO A 69 27.77 -9.79 -3.44
N ALA A 70 28.79 -10.33 -2.78
CA ALA A 70 28.71 -10.78 -1.39
C ALA A 70 28.34 -9.64 -0.42
N MET A 71 28.92 -8.46 -0.57
CA MET A 71 28.62 -7.30 0.27
C MET A 71 27.20 -6.77 0.04
N LYS A 72 26.70 -6.82 -1.20
CA LYS A 72 25.31 -6.44 -1.50
C LYS A 72 24.32 -7.42 -0.88
N LEU A 73 24.56 -8.72 -1.01
CA LEU A 73 23.71 -9.76 -0.42
C LEU A 73 23.68 -9.66 1.12
N GLU A 74 24.82 -9.42 1.76
CA GLU A 74 24.86 -9.24 3.21
C GLU A 74 23.99 -8.06 3.68
N LYS A 75 24.01 -6.93 2.94
CA LYS A 75 23.13 -5.79 3.26
C LYS A 75 21.66 -6.20 3.19
N GLN A 76 21.26 -6.96 2.17
CA GLN A 76 19.89 -7.43 2.04
C GLN A 76 19.51 -8.44 3.12
N ALA A 77 20.40 -9.37 3.47
CA ALA A 77 20.20 -10.32 4.55
C ALA A 77 19.95 -9.61 5.89
N LYS A 78 20.73 -8.57 6.20
CA LYS A 78 20.55 -7.73 7.41
C LYS A 78 19.20 -7.03 7.43
N ILE A 79 18.78 -6.42 6.32
CA ILE A 79 17.47 -5.76 6.19
C ILE A 79 16.34 -6.76 6.39
N LEU A 80 16.43 -7.92 5.74
CA LEU A 80 15.42 -8.98 5.82
C LEU A 80 15.29 -9.51 7.25
N LYS A 81 16.41 -9.72 7.93
CA LYS A 81 16.47 -10.18 9.32
C LYS A 81 15.88 -9.18 10.31
N GLU A 82 16.08 -7.88 10.08
CA GLU A 82 15.47 -6.86 10.93
C GLU A 82 13.95 -6.82 10.71
N ARG A 83 13.50 -6.93 9.46
CA ARG A 83 12.08 -6.94 9.10
C ARG A 83 11.32 -8.12 9.70
N THR A 84 11.92 -9.31 9.72
CA THR A 84 11.29 -10.50 10.33
C THR A 84 11.21 -10.39 11.85
N ARG A 85 12.24 -9.85 12.52
CA ARG A 85 12.24 -9.61 13.97
C ARG A 85 11.19 -8.57 14.40
N ALA A 86 10.97 -7.53 13.61
CA ALA A 86 9.93 -6.54 13.87
C ALA A 86 8.53 -7.16 13.79
N CYS A 87 8.30 -8.00 12.78
CA CYS A 87 7.04 -8.73 12.60
C CYS A 87 6.74 -9.70 13.76
N GLU A 88 7.76 -10.45 14.24
CA GLU A 88 7.61 -11.42 15.33
C GLU A 88 7.33 -10.80 16.70
N LYS A 89 7.81 -9.58 16.95
CA LYS A 89 7.62 -8.90 18.24
C LYS A 89 6.27 -8.19 18.37
N GLY A 90 5.35 -8.36 17.40
CA GLY A 90 4.09 -7.59 17.33
C GLY A 90 4.31 -6.09 17.17
N LYS A 91 5.56 -5.64 17.02
CA LYS A 91 5.95 -4.27 16.76
C LYS A 91 6.03 -4.09 15.26
N ILE A 92 4.87 -4.03 14.61
CA ILE A 92 4.79 -3.33 13.33
C ILE A 92 4.96 -1.86 13.70
N GLU A 93 6.21 -1.42 13.89
CA GLU A 93 6.52 0.00 13.86
C GLU A 93 6.09 0.48 12.47
N TYR A 94 4.94 1.15 12.43
CA TYR A 94 4.37 1.84 11.26
C TYR A 94 5.41 2.67 10.50
N PHE A 95 6.53 3.01 11.16
CA PHE A 95 7.72 3.64 10.63
C PHE A 95 8.36 2.93 9.42
N TRP A 96 8.26 1.60 9.30
CA TRP A 96 8.87 0.85 8.18
C TRP A 96 7.92 0.63 6.99
N LEU A 97 6.63 0.93 7.13
CA LEU A 97 5.67 0.91 6.02
C LEU A 97 5.74 2.21 5.20
N PHE A 98 6.40 3.25 5.73
CA PHE A 98 6.59 4.54 5.09
C PHE A 98 8.00 5.08 5.41
N PRO A 99 8.99 5.01 4.50
CA PRO A 99 10.25 5.71 4.69
C PRO A 99 10.04 7.21 4.44
N CYS A 100 9.40 7.92 5.37
CA CYS A 100 9.39 9.38 5.48
C CYS A 100 8.90 9.79 6.88
N GLY A 101 9.70 10.60 7.56
CA GLY A 101 9.53 10.91 8.97
C GLY A 101 8.32 11.77 9.30
N HIS A 102 7.77 11.51 10.48
CA HIS A 102 7.52 12.53 11.49
C HIS A 102 7.62 11.86 12.87
N LYS A 103 8.45 12.42 13.76
CA LYS A 103 8.31 12.20 15.20
C LYS A 103 6.93 12.73 15.60
N PRO A 104 6.18 12.10 16.52
CA PRO A 104 5.02 12.76 17.08
C PRO A 104 5.54 13.96 17.90
N LEU A 105 5.28 15.16 17.38
CA LEU A 105 5.45 16.38 18.15
C LEU A 105 4.42 16.31 19.26
N ALA A 106 4.88 16.07 20.49
CA ALA A 106 4.06 16.24 21.68
C ALA A 106 3.44 17.65 21.63
N ASP A 107 2.15 17.75 21.92
CA ASP A 107 1.38 18.99 21.91
C ASP A 107 2.10 20.09 22.69
N THR A 108 2.77 21.01 21.98
CA THR A 108 3.33 22.25 22.53
C THR A 108 2.35 23.41 22.34
N THR A 109 1.05 23.16 22.43
CA THR A 109 0.01 24.21 22.34
C THR A 109 -0.12 25.04 23.63
N ASN A 110 0.75 24.86 24.63
CA ASN A 110 0.72 25.62 25.89
C ASN A 110 1.94 26.54 26.11
N LEU A 111 2.56 27.09 25.06
CA LEU A 111 3.63 28.11 25.23
C LEU A 111 3.34 29.46 24.56
N GLN A 112 2.09 29.72 24.15
CA GLN A 112 1.70 30.99 23.52
C GLN A 112 0.98 31.98 24.46
N GLU A 113 0.78 31.67 25.75
CA GLU A 113 0.09 32.59 26.68
C GLU A 113 0.93 33.12 27.86
N GLU A 114 2.22 32.80 27.96
CA GLU A 114 3.08 33.29 29.06
C GLU A 114 4.26 34.16 28.59
N ILE A 115 4.09 34.98 27.55
CA ILE A 115 5.01 36.08 27.23
C ILE A 115 4.21 37.30 26.75
N ILE A 116 3.18 37.70 27.49
CA ILE A 116 2.59 39.04 27.42
C ILE A 116 2.47 39.61 28.83
N GLU A 117 3.53 39.52 29.63
CA GLU A 117 3.70 40.41 30.78
C GLU A 117 5.17 40.48 31.20
N LYS A 118 5.96 41.26 30.45
CA LYS A 118 7.05 42.12 30.94
C LYS A 118 7.98 42.48 29.79
N SER A 119 7.79 43.67 29.24
CA SER A 119 8.84 44.69 29.17
C SER A 119 8.34 45.90 28.38
N ALA A 120 8.11 47.00 29.09
CA ALA A 120 8.04 48.33 28.52
C ALA A 120 9.48 48.84 28.19
N PRO A 121 9.64 49.93 27.41
CA PRO A 121 10.59 50.02 26.32
C PRO A 121 11.92 50.73 26.65
N SER A 122 12.97 50.42 25.88
CA SER A 122 14.12 51.33 25.73
C SER A 122 14.75 51.24 24.33
N LYS A 123 14.88 52.41 23.69
CA LYS A 123 15.51 52.68 22.39
C LYS A 123 16.99 52.25 22.33
N SER A 124 17.50 51.93 21.14
CA SER A 124 18.73 52.52 20.54
C SER A 124 19.23 51.75 19.31
N ASP A 125 20.05 52.44 18.53
CA ASP A 125 20.29 52.31 17.09
C ASP A 125 21.26 51.21 16.61
N SER A 126 21.09 50.88 15.32
CA SER A 126 22.15 50.66 14.32
C SER A 126 22.92 49.33 14.18
N SER A 127 23.12 49.01 12.89
CA SER A 127 24.18 48.23 12.25
C SER A 127 23.91 46.74 11.93
N ALA A 128 24.18 46.41 10.66
CA ALA A 128 23.86 45.18 9.94
C ALA A 128 24.75 43.96 10.30
N PRO A 129 24.43 42.74 9.82
CA PRO A 129 25.44 41.71 9.65
C PRO A 129 25.55 41.24 8.19
N VAL A 130 26.42 41.89 7.42
CA VAL A 130 27.01 41.35 6.18
C VAL A 130 28.20 40.47 6.59
N ALA A 131 27.95 39.22 7.00
CA ALA A 131 29.04 38.24 7.20
C ALA A 131 28.63 36.75 7.18
N LYS A 132 27.34 36.39 7.11
CA LYS A 132 26.89 34.98 7.16
C LYS A 132 26.52 34.34 5.81
N LYS A 133 26.51 35.09 4.70
CA LYS A 133 26.11 34.56 3.39
C LYS A 133 27.20 33.73 2.67
N ARG A 134 28.48 33.91 2.99
CA ARG A 134 29.59 33.22 2.29
C ARG A 134 29.77 31.76 2.70
N SER A 135 29.32 31.38 3.89
CA SER A 135 29.41 29.99 4.38
C SER A 135 28.28 29.10 3.83
N ILE A 136 27.11 29.67 3.51
CA ILE A 136 25.97 28.92 2.98
C ILE A 136 26.20 28.51 1.51
N SER A 137 26.83 29.39 0.71
CA SER A 137 27.18 29.08 -0.69
C SER A 137 28.10 27.85 -0.80
N LYS A 138 29.08 27.74 0.10
CA LYS A 138 30.02 26.60 0.11
C LYS A 138 29.36 25.28 0.54
N VAL A 139 28.31 25.34 1.36
CA VAL A 139 27.54 24.15 1.75
C VAL A 139 26.64 23.69 0.60
N LEU A 140 26.06 24.63 -0.16
CA LEU A 140 25.29 24.29 -1.37
C LEU A 140 26.17 23.64 -2.46
N ASP A 141 27.39 24.14 -2.67
CA ASP A 141 28.29 23.60 -3.69
C ASP A 141 28.82 22.20 -3.34
N VAL A 142 28.93 21.85 -2.06
CA VAL A 142 29.32 20.50 -1.59
C VAL A 142 28.16 19.51 -1.69
N LEU A 143 26.91 19.97 -1.72
CA LEU A 143 25.74 19.09 -1.85
C LEU A 143 25.49 18.61 -3.29
N ALA A 144 26.05 19.28 -4.30
CA ALA A 144 25.85 18.94 -5.72
C ALA A 144 26.55 17.63 -6.15
N ASP A 145 27.52 17.15 -5.37
CA ASP A 145 28.35 15.98 -5.69
C ASP A 145 27.90 14.68 -5.00
N ILE A 146 26.63 14.57 -4.59
CA ILE A 146 26.06 13.31 -4.07
C ILE A 146 25.00 12.78 -5.06
N PRO A 147 25.40 12.04 -6.12
CA PRO A 147 24.48 11.44 -7.11
C PRO A 147 23.37 10.57 -6.51
N PHE A 148 23.60 10.04 -5.32
CA PHE A 148 22.69 9.15 -4.61
C PHE A 148 21.41 9.87 -4.12
N MET A 149 21.52 11.14 -3.72
CA MET A 149 20.38 11.92 -3.21
C MET A 149 19.42 12.39 -4.31
N GLN A 150 19.94 12.67 -5.51
CA GLN A 150 19.13 13.14 -6.64
C GLN A 150 18.17 12.04 -7.13
N PHE A 151 18.64 10.79 -7.15
CA PHE A 151 17.84 9.62 -7.55
C PHE A 151 16.65 9.39 -6.60
N GLU A 152 16.88 9.51 -5.29
CA GLU A 152 15.82 9.37 -4.29
C GLU A 152 14.78 10.50 -4.39
N ILE A 153 15.18 11.72 -4.77
CA ILE A 153 14.27 12.84 -5.01
C ILE A 153 13.39 12.60 -6.25
N GLU A 154 13.93 11.99 -7.31
CA GLU A 154 13.16 11.68 -8.53
C GLU A 154 12.10 10.59 -8.27
N GLU A 155 12.49 9.51 -7.58
CA GLU A 155 11.59 8.40 -7.23
C GLU A 155 10.45 8.87 -6.31
N THR A 156 10.75 9.70 -5.31
CA THR A 156 9.73 10.25 -4.39
C THR A 156 8.73 11.15 -5.10
N ASN A 157 9.14 11.92 -6.11
CA ASN A 157 8.23 12.74 -6.91
C ASN A 157 7.33 11.88 -7.81
N LEU A 158 7.86 10.80 -8.40
CA LEU A 158 7.07 9.85 -9.20
C LEU A 158 6.01 9.13 -8.34
N LEU A 159 6.38 8.71 -7.14
CA LEU A 159 5.46 8.11 -6.17
C LEU A 159 4.38 9.10 -5.75
N ARG A 160 4.74 10.36 -5.47
CA ARG A 160 3.76 11.41 -5.13
C ARG A 160 2.75 11.63 -6.26
N SER A 161 3.21 11.66 -7.51
CA SER A 161 2.32 11.75 -8.68
C SER A 161 1.36 10.56 -8.77
N SER A 162 1.87 9.35 -8.53
CA SER A 162 1.07 8.13 -8.55
C SER A 162 0.02 8.12 -7.43
N ILE A 163 0.40 8.53 -6.22
CA ILE A 163 -0.52 8.68 -5.07
C ILE A 163 -1.64 9.68 -5.40
N ALA A 164 -1.31 10.82 -6.00
CA ALA A 164 -2.31 11.81 -6.39
C ALA A 164 -3.31 11.25 -7.42
N LYS A 165 -2.83 10.48 -8.41
CA LYS A 165 -3.68 9.81 -9.40
C LYS A 165 -4.61 8.79 -8.74
N PHE A 166 -4.08 7.91 -7.88
CA PHE A 166 -4.89 6.93 -7.16
C PHE A 166 -5.89 7.58 -6.22
N SER A 167 -5.54 8.70 -5.57
CA SER A 167 -6.47 9.46 -4.75
C SER A 167 -7.64 9.98 -5.57
N ALA A 168 -7.37 10.57 -6.75
CA ALA A 168 -8.42 11.07 -7.62
C ALA A 168 -9.31 9.95 -8.19
N GLU A 169 -8.73 8.78 -8.48
CA GLU A 169 -9.49 7.60 -8.90
C GLU A 169 -10.38 7.05 -7.79
N ASN A 170 -9.90 7.03 -6.54
CA ASN A 170 -10.71 6.64 -5.39
C ASN A 170 -11.92 7.55 -5.18
N ASP A 171 -11.76 8.87 -5.39
CA ASP A 171 -12.87 9.80 -5.29
C ASP A 171 -13.94 9.54 -6.38
N LYS A 172 -13.51 9.20 -7.59
CA LYS A 172 -14.42 8.80 -8.69
C LYS A 172 -15.17 7.50 -8.35
N ILE A 173 -14.45 6.47 -7.90
CA ILE A 173 -15.05 5.19 -7.51
C ILE A 173 -16.06 5.39 -6.37
N LYS A 174 -15.75 6.25 -5.40
CA LYS A 174 -16.67 6.59 -4.31
C LYS A 174 -17.94 7.26 -4.83
N ALA A 175 -17.83 8.16 -5.80
CA ALA A 175 -19.00 8.79 -6.44
C ALA A 175 -19.86 7.78 -7.21
N GLU A 176 -19.25 6.87 -7.99
CA GLU A 176 -19.97 5.81 -8.71
C GLU A 176 -20.67 4.84 -7.77
N ASN A 177 -20.02 4.44 -6.67
CA ASN A 177 -20.62 3.58 -5.65
C ASN A 177 -21.88 4.20 -5.04
N ASN A 178 -21.87 5.50 -4.78
CA ASN A 178 -23.06 6.21 -4.28
C ASN A 178 -24.19 6.21 -5.31
N LYS A 179 -23.88 6.36 -6.60
CA LYS A 179 -24.87 6.30 -7.69
C LYS A 179 -25.49 4.90 -7.81
N ILE A 180 -24.67 3.85 -7.81
CA ILE A 180 -25.13 2.45 -7.86
C ILE A 180 -26.02 2.13 -6.66
N LYS A 181 -25.66 2.63 -5.47
CA LYS A 181 -26.49 2.44 -4.26
C LYS A 181 -27.88 3.06 -4.43
N ALA A 182 -27.97 4.27 -4.96
CA ALA A 182 -29.25 4.93 -5.23
C ALA A 182 -30.09 4.19 -6.28
N GLU A 183 -29.45 3.67 -7.33
CA GLU A 183 -30.13 2.88 -8.36
C GLU A 183 -30.64 1.54 -7.82
N ASN A 184 -29.87 0.87 -6.96
CA ASN A 184 -30.30 -0.34 -6.27
C ASN A 184 -31.51 -0.10 -5.36
N ASP A 185 -31.56 1.03 -4.65
CA ASP A 185 -32.72 1.40 -3.84
C ASP A 185 -33.97 1.60 -4.71
N LYS A 186 -33.82 2.21 -5.89
CA LYS A 186 -34.92 2.36 -6.86
C LYS A 186 -35.41 1.00 -7.37
N ILE A 187 -34.50 0.12 -7.79
CA ILE A 187 -34.82 -1.24 -8.25
C ILE A 187 -35.52 -2.05 -7.16
N ARG A 188 -35.12 -1.86 -5.90
CA ARG A 188 -35.78 -2.51 -4.76
C ARG A 188 -37.24 -2.08 -4.63
N VAL A 189 -37.53 -0.78 -4.78
CA VAL A 189 -38.91 -0.26 -4.78
C VAL A 189 -39.70 -0.83 -5.96
N GLU A 190 -39.18 -0.75 -7.18
CA GLU A 190 -39.86 -1.29 -8.38
C GLU A 190 -40.16 -2.79 -8.23
N ASN A 191 -39.24 -3.57 -7.66
CA ASN A 191 -39.45 -5.00 -7.37
C ASN A 191 -40.58 -5.25 -6.35
N THR A 192 -40.71 -4.41 -5.32
CA THR A 192 -41.84 -4.54 -4.37
C THR A 192 -43.18 -4.27 -5.05
N GLU A 193 -43.23 -3.30 -5.97
CA GLU A 193 -44.43 -2.99 -6.74
C GLU A 193 -44.79 -4.12 -7.71
N LEU A 194 -43.81 -4.66 -8.43
CA LEU A 194 -44.02 -5.79 -9.34
C LEU A 194 -44.54 -7.02 -8.61
N LYS A 195 -43.98 -7.36 -7.44
CA LYS A 195 -44.51 -8.43 -6.59
C LYS A 195 -45.98 -8.22 -6.21
N ALA A 196 -46.36 -6.99 -5.87
CA ALA A 196 -47.76 -6.66 -5.56
C ALA A 196 -48.68 -6.79 -6.78
N ARG A 197 -48.19 -6.46 -7.99
CA ARG A 197 -48.95 -6.63 -9.24
C ARG A 197 -49.12 -8.10 -9.62
N ILE A 198 -48.11 -8.93 -9.38
CA ILE A 198 -48.17 -10.38 -9.62
C ILE A 198 -49.24 -11.03 -8.74
N ALA A 199 -49.23 -10.76 -7.43
CA ALA A 199 -50.25 -11.29 -6.51
C ALA A 199 -51.69 -10.96 -6.97
N LYS A 200 -51.93 -9.71 -7.40
CA LYS A 200 -53.24 -9.30 -7.94
C LYS A 200 -53.64 -10.03 -9.22
N LEU A 201 -52.68 -10.42 -10.06
CA LEU A 201 -52.95 -11.19 -11.28
C LEU A 201 -53.24 -12.65 -10.96
N GLU A 202 -52.52 -13.24 -9.99
CA GLU A 202 -52.77 -14.60 -9.50
C GLU A 202 -54.18 -14.75 -8.91
N ASP A 203 -54.63 -13.76 -8.14
CA ASP A 203 -56.01 -13.71 -7.61
C ASP A 203 -57.05 -13.72 -8.74
N LYS A 204 -56.84 -12.88 -9.78
CA LYS A 204 -57.73 -12.82 -10.95
C LYS A 204 -57.73 -14.12 -11.74
N GLN A 205 -56.56 -14.76 -11.89
CA GLN A 205 -56.45 -16.04 -12.57
C GLN A 205 -57.22 -17.14 -11.82
N THR A 206 -57.12 -17.16 -10.50
CA THR A 206 -57.86 -18.09 -9.64
C THR A 206 -59.37 -17.88 -9.79
N GLN A 207 -59.84 -16.63 -9.81
CA GLN A 207 -61.25 -16.31 -10.08
C GLN A 207 -61.71 -16.80 -11.45
N ASN A 208 -60.92 -16.63 -12.50
CA ASN A 208 -61.26 -17.07 -13.85
C ASN A 208 -61.38 -18.60 -13.95
N GLU A 209 -60.49 -19.35 -13.30
CA GLU A 209 -60.58 -20.82 -13.27
C GLU A 209 -61.83 -21.30 -12.51
N LEU A 210 -62.20 -20.64 -11.40
CA LEU A 210 -63.45 -20.93 -10.69
C LEU A 210 -64.68 -20.70 -11.58
N ILE A 211 -64.73 -19.57 -12.29
CA ILE A 211 -65.84 -19.27 -13.22
C ILE A 211 -65.93 -20.33 -14.32
N LYS A 212 -64.80 -20.71 -14.91
CA LYS A 212 -64.74 -21.74 -15.96
C LYS A 212 -65.26 -23.10 -15.46
N ASN A 213 -64.87 -23.49 -14.25
CA ASN A 213 -65.34 -24.73 -13.62
C ASN A 213 -66.86 -24.68 -13.38
N LEU A 214 -67.40 -23.57 -12.88
CA LEU A 214 -68.84 -23.38 -12.69
C LEU A 214 -69.61 -23.48 -14.01
N LEU A 215 -69.14 -22.85 -15.08
CA LEU A 215 -69.74 -22.93 -16.41
C LEU A 215 -69.76 -24.38 -16.95
N SER A 216 -68.66 -25.13 -16.74
CA SER A 216 -68.59 -26.54 -17.12
C SER A 216 -69.60 -27.40 -16.37
N VAL A 217 -69.79 -27.16 -15.07
CA VAL A 217 -70.80 -27.88 -14.27
C VAL A 217 -72.22 -27.55 -14.75
N SER A 218 -72.53 -26.27 -14.98
CA SER A 218 -73.84 -25.85 -15.47
C SER A 218 -74.17 -26.45 -16.85
N GLN A 219 -73.20 -26.54 -17.76
CA GLN A 219 -73.38 -27.19 -19.06
C GLN A 219 -73.72 -28.68 -18.92
N LYS A 220 -73.04 -29.39 -18.02
CA LYS A 220 -73.30 -30.82 -17.76
C LYS A 220 -74.69 -31.08 -17.17
N LEU A 221 -75.27 -30.13 -16.44
CA LEU A 221 -76.62 -30.25 -15.86
C LEU A 221 -77.74 -29.97 -16.87
N LEU A 222 -77.43 -29.28 -17.98
CA LEU A 222 -78.36 -28.88 -19.03
C LEU A 222 -78.44 -29.87 -20.20
N THR A 223 -77.55 -30.85 -20.24
CA THR A 223 -77.50 -31.98 -21.20
C THR A 223 -77.97 -33.27 -20.56
#